data_AF-A0A9P5T102-F1
#
_entry.id   AF-A0A9P5T102-F1
#
_cell.length_a   1.000
_cell.length_b   1.000
_cell.length_c   1.000
_cell.angle_alpha   90.00
_cell.angle_beta   90.00
_cell.angle_gamma   90.00
#
_symmetry.space_group_name_H-M   'P 1'
#
loop_
_entity.id
_entity.type
_entity.pdbx_description
1 polymer ?
#
loop_
_entity_poly.entity_id
_entity_poly.type
_entity_poly.pdbx_seq_one_letter_code
_entity_poly.pdbx_strand_id
1 'polypeptide(L)'
;MNDAFTRAPEVVLDHFKVDPDKGLTSSQAAAALVKYGKNELPEDDPTPLWEMILEQFKDQLVIILLVAAAISLVIAVLEEGNSATAFVEPVVILLILIANATVGVVQETNAEKAIEA
;
A
#
# COMPACT_ATOMS: atom_id res chain seq x y z
N MET A 1 -19.88 -18.24 14.39
CA MET A 1 -21.32 -17.97 14.52
C MET A 1 -21.52 -16.51 14.17
N ASN A 2 -22.00 -16.20 12.96
CA ASN A 2 -21.98 -14.83 12.43
C ASN A 2 -23.19 -13.99 12.87
N ASP A 3 -24.22 -14.63 13.42
CA ASP A 3 -25.49 -14.04 13.85
C ASP A 3 -25.63 -13.99 15.39
N ALA A 4 -24.53 -14.13 16.13
CA ALA A 4 -24.52 -14.23 17.60
C ALA A 4 -25.27 -13.09 18.31
N PHE A 5 -25.24 -11.88 17.73
CA PHE A 5 -25.93 -10.68 18.26
C PHE A 5 -27.46 -10.78 18.28
N THR A 6 -28.06 -11.76 17.58
CA THR A 6 -29.51 -12.01 17.54
C THR A 6 -29.95 -13.17 18.42
N ARG A 7 -29.02 -13.83 19.11
CA ARG A 7 -29.28 -15.10 19.81
C ARG A 7 -29.20 -14.91 21.33
N ALA A 8 -29.96 -15.74 22.04
CA ALA A 8 -29.90 -15.78 23.49
C ALA A 8 -28.53 -16.33 23.96
N PRO A 9 -27.97 -15.85 25.10
CA PRO A 9 -26.65 -16.27 25.57
C PRO A 9 -26.50 -17.78 25.72
N GLU A 10 -27.54 -18.48 26.15
CA GLU A 10 -27.53 -19.94 26.35
C GLU A 10 -27.30 -20.68 25.03
N VAL A 11 -27.87 -20.16 23.93
CA VAL A 11 -27.71 -20.73 22.58
C VAL A 11 -26.28 -20.54 22.08
N VAL A 12 -25.66 -19.40 22.40
CA VAL A 12 -24.26 -19.12 22.02
C VAL A 12 -23.31 -20.00 22.83
N LEU A 13 -23.55 -20.15 24.14
CA LEU A 13 -22.75 -21.02 25.01
C LEU A 13 -22.82 -22.49 24.57
N ASP A 14 -24.01 -22.98 24.21
CA ASP A 14 -24.19 -24.34 23.71
C ASP A 14 -23.54 -24.54 22.32
N HIS A 15 -23.64 -23.54 21.43
CA HIS A 15 -22.99 -23.58 20.11
C HIS A 15 -21.48 -23.78 20.22
N PHE A 16 -20.82 -23.08 21.15
CA PHE A 16 -19.38 -23.19 21.39
C PHE A 16 -19.01 -24.25 22.42
N LYS A 17 -19.99 -24.91 23.05
CA LYS A 17 -19.82 -25.91 24.12
C LYS A 17 -18.89 -25.42 25.23
N VAL A 18 -19.12 -24.19 25.69
CA VAL A 18 -18.30 -23.52 26.69
C VAL A 18 -19.06 -23.38 28.01
N ASP A 19 -18.37 -23.67 29.11
CA ASP A 19 -18.87 -23.42 30.46
C ASP A 19 -18.67 -21.93 30.78
N PRO A 20 -19.72 -21.18 31.15
CA PRO A 20 -19.60 -19.75 31.44
C PRO A 20 -18.73 -19.45 32.68
N ASP A 21 -18.64 -20.36 33.65
CA ASP A 21 -17.87 -20.16 34.88
C ASP A 21 -16.40 -20.59 34.73
N LYS A 22 -16.12 -21.53 33.81
CA LYS A 22 -14.79 -22.13 33.63
C LYS A 22 -14.11 -21.80 32.30
N GLY A 23 -14.87 -21.34 31.31
CA GLY A 23 -14.39 -21.10 29.95
C GLY A 23 -14.08 -22.38 29.18
N LEU A 24 -13.29 -22.23 28.11
CA LEU A 24 -12.84 -23.35 27.26
C LEU A 24 -11.70 -24.11 27.93
N THR A 25 -11.69 -25.43 27.78
CA THR A 25 -10.52 -26.25 28.15
C THR A 25 -9.36 -26.04 27.16
N SER A 26 -8.13 -26.34 27.58
CA SER A 26 -6.94 -26.23 26.71
C SER A 26 -7.07 -27.06 25.41
N SER A 27 -7.73 -28.22 25.48
CA SER A 27 -7.99 -29.05 24.30
C SER A 27 -9.00 -28.40 23.34
N GLN A 28 -10.07 -27.79 23.87
CA GLN A 28 -11.04 -27.05 23.05
C GLN A 28 -10.40 -25.80 22.43
N ALA A 29 -9.56 -25.08 23.17
CA ALA A 29 -8.84 -23.93 22.66
C ALA A 29 -7.87 -24.32 21.53
N ALA A 30 -7.12 -25.42 21.69
CA ALA A 30 -6.24 -25.93 20.64
C ALA A 30 -7.03 -26.37 19.39
N ALA A 31 -8.16 -27.06 19.57
CA ALA A 31 -9.04 -27.44 18.47
C ALA A 31 -9.67 -26.22 17.76
N ALA A 32 -10.05 -25.18 18.53
CA ALA A 32 -10.56 -23.93 17.99
C ALA A 32 -9.49 -23.18 17.18
N LEU A 33 -8.23 -23.18 17.64
CA LEU A 33 -7.12 -22.52 16.93
C LEU A 33 -6.80 -23.22 15.60
N VAL A 34 -6.94 -24.55 15.52
CA VAL A 34 -6.82 -25.29 14.25
C VAL A 34 -8.01 -24.99 13.31
N LYS A 35 -9.21 -24.83 13.87
CA LYS A 35 -10.44 -24.64 13.07
C LYS A 35 -10.61 -23.20 12.55
N TYR A 36 -10.31 -22.21 13.38
CA TYR A 36 -10.57 -20.79 13.11
C TYR A 36 -9.30 -20.01 12.82
N GLY A 37 -8.12 -20.58 13.07
CA GLY A 37 -6.86 -19.86 13.01
C GLY A 37 -6.63 -19.00 14.25
N LYS A 38 -5.53 -18.25 14.22
CA LYS A 38 -5.29 -17.21 15.21
C LYS A 38 -6.22 -16.03 14.95
N ASN A 39 -6.60 -15.34 16.02
CA ASN A 39 -7.37 -14.11 15.93
C ASN A 39 -6.44 -12.92 15.64
N GLU A 40 -5.80 -12.96 14.47
CA GLU A 40 -4.94 -11.91 13.92
C GLU A 40 -5.46 -11.53 12.53
N LEU A 41 -5.42 -10.24 12.20
CA LEU A 41 -5.71 -9.80 10.84
C LEU A 41 -4.54 -10.25 9.95
N PRO A 42 -4.80 -10.73 8.73
CA PRO A 42 -3.72 -11.01 7.79
C PRO A 42 -2.97 -9.69 7.52
N GLU A 43 -1.65 -9.73 7.71
CA GLU A 43 -0.75 -8.67 7.28
C GLU A 43 -0.45 -8.89 5.79
N ASP A 44 -0.76 -7.90 4.96
CA ASP A 44 -0.30 -7.89 3.58
C ASP A 44 1.18 -7.48 3.56
N ASP A 45 1.98 -8.11 2.70
CA ASP A 45 3.39 -7.74 2.57
C ASP A 45 3.49 -6.28 2.09
N PRO A 46 4.38 -5.46 2.69
CA PRO A 46 4.50 -4.05 2.33
C PRO A 46 4.97 -3.90 0.88
N THR A 47 4.42 -2.92 0.17
CA THR A 47 4.75 -2.67 -1.22
C THR A 47 6.20 -2.17 -1.31
N PRO A 48 7.09 -2.81 -2.08
CA PRO A 48 8.49 -2.40 -2.09
C PRO A 48 8.67 -1.06 -2.83
N LEU A 49 9.58 -0.22 -2.32
CA LEU A 49 9.82 1.15 -2.84
C LEU A 49 10.05 1.23 -4.36
N TRP A 50 10.73 0.24 -4.94
CA TRP A 50 10.99 0.21 -6.38
C TRP A 50 9.72 -0.04 -7.20
N GLU A 51 8.77 -0.80 -6.66
CA GLU A 51 7.48 -1.06 -7.30
C GLU A 51 6.61 0.19 -7.26
N MET A 52 6.53 0.85 -6.11
CA MET A 52 5.84 2.14 -5.95
C MET A 52 6.38 3.20 -6.92
N ILE A 53 7.71 3.27 -7.07
CA ILE A 53 8.33 4.16 -8.06
C ILE A 53 7.89 3.79 -9.48
N LEU A 54 7.91 2.50 -9.86
CA LEU A 54 7.46 2.05 -11.18
C LEU A 54 5.99 2.38 -11.44
N GLU A 55 5.13 2.36 -10.42
CA GLU A 55 3.73 2.75 -10.57
C GLU A 55 3.57 4.22 -10.93
N GLN A 56 4.41 5.11 -10.39
CA GLN A 56 4.41 6.52 -10.78
C GLN A 56 4.72 6.71 -12.28
N PHE A 57 5.55 5.83 -12.87
CA PHE A 57 5.83 5.85 -14.31
C PHE A 57 4.68 5.30 -15.18
N LYS A 58 3.70 4.61 -14.60
CA LYS A 58 2.49 4.12 -15.30
C LYS A 58 1.40 5.20 -15.40
N ASP A 59 1.51 6.28 -14.63
CA ASP A 59 0.53 7.36 -14.65
C ASP A 59 0.53 8.09 -16.01
N GLN A 60 -0.67 8.29 -16.57
CA GLN A 60 -0.84 8.86 -17.90
C GLN A 60 -0.26 10.28 -18.02
N LEU A 61 -0.37 11.11 -16.98
CA LEU A 61 0.18 12.46 -16.96
C LEU A 61 1.71 12.42 -16.82
N VAL A 62 2.25 11.51 -16.01
CA VAL A 62 3.70 11.29 -15.90
C VAL A 62 4.30 10.85 -17.24
N ILE A 63 3.64 9.95 -17.95
CA ILE A 63 4.07 9.52 -19.29
C ILE A 63 4.12 10.71 -20.26
N ILE A 64 3.09 11.58 -20.25
CA ILE A 64 3.07 12.78 -21.09
C ILE A 64 4.25 13.71 -20.75
N LEU A 65 4.54 13.91 -19.45
CA LEU A 65 5.66 14.74 -19.01
C LEU A 65 7.02 14.13 -19.39
N LEU A 66 7.17 12.82 -19.33
CA LEU A 66 8.38 12.13 -19.77
C LEU A 66 8.61 12.28 -21.27
N VAL A 67 7.55 12.18 -22.08
CA VAL A 67 7.63 12.43 -23.52
C VAL A 67 8.02 13.88 -23.79
N ALA A 68 7.44 14.84 -23.07
CA ALA A 68 7.82 16.26 -23.18
C ALA A 68 9.29 16.48 -22.79
N ALA A 69 9.76 15.92 -21.67
CA ALA A 69 11.15 15.99 -21.24
C ALA A 69 12.10 15.39 -22.28
N ALA A 70 11.75 14.26 -22.89
CA ALA A 70 12.54 13.63 -23.94
C ALA A 70 12.63 14.51 -25.20
N ILE A 71 11.51 15.10 -25.64
CA ILE A 71 11.48 16.02 -26.79
C ILE A 71 12.32 17.27 -26.49
N SER A 72 12.13 17.92 -25.34
CA SER A 72 12.92 19.10 -24.94
C SER A 72 14.40 18.77 -24.83
N LEU A 73 14.77 17.59 -24.33
CA LEU A 73 16.17 17.15 -24.28
C LEU A 73 16.76 16.96 -25.68
N VAL A 74 16.02 16.34 -26.61
CA VAL A 74 16.47 16.18 -28.00
C VAL A 74 16.68 17.55 -28.66
N ILE A 75 15.75 18.48 -28.48
CA ILE A 75 15.88 19.84 -29.00
C ILE A 75 17.12 20.54 -28.41
N ALA A 76 17.31 20.43 -27.10
CA ALA A 76 18.45 21.03 -26.40
C ALA A 76 19.81 20.46 -26.85
N VAL A 77 19.88 19.17 -27.18
CA VAL A 77 21.10 18.52 -27.69
C VAL A 77 21.38 18.89 -29.15
N LEU A 78 20.33 19.13 -29.95
CA LEU A 78 20.45 19.52 -31.36
C LEU A 78 20.70 21.03 -31.55
N GLU A 79 20.42 21.85 -30.55
CA GLU A 79 20.81 23.26 -30.54
C GLU A 79 22.35 23.39 -30.49
N GLU A 80 22.97 23.82 -31.59
CA GLU A 80 24.44 24.02 -31.70
C GLU A 80 24.97 25.22 -30.86
N GLY A 81 24.12 25.85 -30.03
CA GLY A 81 24.49 26.93 -29.14
C GLY A 81 24.81 26.40 -27.74
N ASN A 82 26.01 26.71 -27.22
CA ASN A 82 26.50 26.33 -25.89
C ASN A 82 25.76 27.08 -24.73
N SER A 83 24.44 27.13 -24.82
CA SER A 83 23.55 27.80 -23.90
C SER A 83 23.10 26.77 -22.86
N ALA A 84 23.71 26.81 -21.67
CA ALA A 84 23.28 26.02 -20.51
C ALA A 84 21.78 26.19 -20.20
N THR A 85 21.15 27.25 -20.72
CA THR A 85 19.71 27.49 -20.62
C THR A 85 18.86 26.48 -21.39
N ALA A 86 19.37 25.84 -22.43
CA ALA A 86 18.62 24.84 -23.22
C ALA A 86 18.27 23.60 -22.39
N PHE A 87 19.10 23.25 -21.40
CA PHE A 87 18.85 22.13 -20.50
C PHE A 87 17.95 22.47 -19.32
N VAL A 88 17.60 23.74 -19.11
CA VAL A 88 16.79 24.15 -17.94
C VAL A 88 15.41 23.51 -17.99
N GLU A 89 14.75 23.53 -19.15
CA GLU A 89 13.42 22.96 -19.30
C GLU A 89 13.36 21.45 -19.01
N PRO A 90 14.16 20.58 -19.66
CA PRO A 90 14.13 19.14 -19.36
C PRO A 90 14.56 18.83 -17.92
N VAL A 91 15.49 19.60 -17.34
CA VAL A 91 15.89 19.43 -15.93
C VAL A 91 14.75 19.78 -14.97
N VAL A 92 14.02 20.87 -15.20
CA VAL A 92 12.86 21.25 -14.36
C VAL A 92 11.76 20.19 -14.43
N ILE A 93 11.47 19.64 -15.61
CA ILE A 93 10.47 18.57 -15.76
C ILE A 93 10.90 17.33 -14.98
N LEU A 94 12.16 16.91 -15.10
CA LEU A 94 12.69 15.78 -14.33
C LEU A 94 12.61 16.01 -12.82
N LEU A 95 12.92 17.23 -12.35
CA LEU A 95 12.79 17.59 -10.94
C LEU A 95 11.35 17.49 -10.44
N ILE A 96 10.38 17.94 -11.23
CA ILE A 96 8.94 17.82 -10.90
C ILE A 96 8.55 16.34 -10.78
N LEU A 97 9.01 15.49 -11.70
CA LEU A 97 8.73 14.05 -11.66
C LEU A 97 9.32 13.37 -10.42
N ILE A 98 10.57 13.70 -10.07
CA ILE A 98 11.22 13.17 -8.87
C ILE A 98 10.48 13.64 -7.61
N ALA A 99 10.10 14.91 -7.54
CA ALA A 99 9.33 15.45 -6.43
C ALA A 99 7.98 14.75 -6.29
N ASN A 100 7.25 14.56 -7.39
CA ASN A 100 5.96 13.87 -7.39
C ASN A 100 6.11 12.41 -6.92
N ALA A 101 7.09 11.67 -7.47
CA ALA A 101 7.34 10.30 -7.06
C ALA A 101 7.71 10.19 -5.57
N THR A 102 8.51 11.13 -5.05
CA THR A 102 8.89 11.17 -3.63
C THR A 102 7.66 11.40 -2.74
N VAL A 103 6.83 12.36 -3.11
CA VAL A 103 5.59 12.68 -2.38
C VAL A 103 4.62 11.51 -2.42
N GLY A 104 4.46 10.84 -3.56
CA GLY A 104 3.63 9.64 -3.71
C GLY A 104 4.09 8.52 -2.79
N VAL A 105 5.39 8.18 -2.83
CA VAL A 105 5.97 7.13 -1.96
C VAL A 105 5.78 7.46 -0.49
N VAL A 106 6.04 8.70 -0.06
CA VAL A 106 5.84 9.09 1.34
C VAL A 106 4.38 8.99 1.77
N GLN A 107 3.43 9.39 0.92
CA GLN A 107 2.01 9.29 1.23
C GLN A 107 1.55 7.84 1.39
N GLU A 108 2.01 6.95 0.52
CA GLU A 108 1.62 5.55 0.53
C GLU A 108 2.26 4.79 1.70
N THR A 109 3.55 4.99 1.97
CA THR A 109 4.20 4.44 3.17
C THR A 109 3.54 4.93 4.47
N ASN A 110 3.07 6.18 4.53
CA ASN A 110 2.36 6.69 5.70
C ASN A 110 0.96 6.07 5.84
N ALA A 111 0.30 5.75 4.73
CA ALA A 111 -0.99 5.06 4.75
C ALA A 111 -0.84 3.60 5.22
N GLU A 112 0.16 2.87 4.71
CA GLU A 112 0.47 1.50 5.16
C GLU A 112 0.74 1.47 6.68
N LYS A 113 1.60 2.37 7.19
CA LYS A 113 1.91 2.47 8.63
C LYS A 113 0.70 2.79 9.51
N ALA A 114 -0.34 3.43 8.96
CA ALA A 114 -1.55 3.73 9.72
C ALA A 114 -2.48 2.51 9.88
N ILE A 115 -2.31 1.49 9.04
CA ILE A 115 -3.06 0.23 9.09
C ILE A 115 -2.34 -0.80 9.97
N GLU A 116 -1.01 -0.77 10.00
CA GLU A 116 -0.19 -1.63 10.87
C GLU A 116 -0.30 -1.29 12.38
N ALA A 117 -0.83 -0.12 12.75
CA ALA A 117 -0.93 0.39 14.13
C ALA A 117 -2.31 0.19 14.76
#